data_AF-A0A1F9U9A3-F1
#
_entry.id   AF-A0A1F9U9A3-F1
#
_cell.length_a   1.000
_cell.length_b   1.000
_cell.length_c   1.000
_cell.angle_alpha   90.00
_cell.angle_beta   90.00
_cell.angle_gamma   90.00
#
_symmetry.space_group_name_H-M   'P 1'
#
loop_
_entity.id
_entity.type
_entity.pdbx_description
1 polymer ?
#
loop_
_entity_poly.entity_id
_entity_poly.type
_entity_poly.pdbx_seq_one_letter_code
_entity_poly.pdbx_strand_id
1 'polypeptide(L)' 'MEEYLLCGKLKTLGRVNILPGRVATSARRYEKNGRLRNLLRNAAITALFYLGVPPRSLVRFYR' A
#
# COMPACT_ATOMS: atom_id res chain seq x y z
N MET A 1 1.39 -5.59 2.09
CA MET A 1 1.78 -5.20 3.48
C MET A 1 3.30 -5.25 3.66
N GLU A 2 3.97 -6.28 3.16
CA GLU A 2 5.44 -6.33 3.11
C GLU A 2 6.05 -5.07 2.47
N GLU A 3 5.41 -4.53 1.43
CA GLU A 3 5.78 -3.27 0.77
C GLU A 3 5.84 -2.07 1.73
N TYR A 4 4.93 -1.99 2.71
CA TYR A 4 4.91 -0.89 3.69
C TYR A 4 6.10 -0.97 4.64
N LEU A 5 6.46 -2.19 5.09
CA LEU A 5 7.62 -2.42 5.94
C LEU A 5 8.93 -2.15 5.18
N LEU A 6 9.01 -2.59 3.92
CA LEU A 6 10.15 -2.36 3.06
C LEU A 6 10.35 -0.87 2.79
N CYS A 7 9.28 -0.14 2.42
CA CYS A 7 9.33 1.31 2.23
C CYS A 7 9.75 2.05 3.51
N GLY A 8 9.29 1.61 4.68
CA GLY A 8 9.72 2.17 5.97
C GLY A 8 11.22 2.03 6.20
N LYS A 9 11.78 0.83 5.97
CA LYS A 9 13.23 0.57 6.06
C LYS A 9 14.04 1.28 4.98
N LEU A 10 13.52 1.41 3.77
CA LEU A 10 14.20 2.12 2.69
C LEU A 10 14.33 3.62 2.99
N LYS A 11 13.34 4.23 3.65
CA LYS A 11 13.41 5.63 4.10
C LYS A 11 14.54 5.88 5.11
N THR A 12 14.97 4.88 5.88
CA THR A 12 16.11 5.04 6.79
C THR A 12 17.46 4.96 6.08
N LEU A 13 17.50 4.41 4.86
CA LEU A 13 18.72 4.27 4.06
C LEU A 13 18.97 5.47 3.12
N GLY A 14 17.96 6.30 2.86
CA GLY A 14 18.08 7.48 2.01
C GLY A 14 16.75 8.00 1.50
N ARG A 15 16.81 8.98 0.58
CA ARG A 15 15.62 9.54 -0.06
C ARG A 15 15.20 8.70 -1.27
N VAL A 16 13.95 8.24 -1.25
CA VAL A 16 13.31 7.61 -2.42
C VAL A 16 12.96 8.70 -3.42
N ASN A 17 13.47 8.60 -4.65
CA ASN A 17 13.20 9.56 -5.72
C ASN A 17 12.37 8.90 -6.83
N ILE A 18 11.32 9.58 -7.30
CA ILE A 18 10.46 9.06 -8.38
C ILE A 18 11.07 9.49 -9.71
N LEU A 19 11.53 8.52 -10.49
CA LEU A 19 12.12 8.79 -11.80
C LEU A 19 11.03 9.19 -12.81
N PRO A 20 11.26 10.23 -13.64
CA PRO A 20 10.35 10.56 -14.72
C PRO A 20 10.45 9.48 -15.81
N GLY A 21 9.46 8.59 -15.85
CA GLY A 21 9.38 7.50 -16.82
C GLY A 21 7.97 6.96 -16.92
N ARG A 22 7.52 6.68 -18.14
CA ARG A 22 6.17 6.13 -18.36
C ARG A 22 6.22 4.62 -18.14
N VAL A 23 5.75 4.18 -16.98
CA VAL A 23 5.62 2.77 -16.63
C VAL A 23 4.24 2.25 -16.99
N ALA A 24 4.17 1.11 -17.65
CA ALA A 24 2.90 0.42 -17.90
C ALA A 24 2.38 -0.14 -16.58
N THR A 25 1.34 0.48 -16.03
CA THR A 25 0.70 0.00 -14.80
C THR A 25 -0.48 -0.89 -15.15
N SER A 26 -0.67 -1.97 -14.40
CA SER A 26 -1.81 -2.87 -14.54
C SER A 26 -3.06 -2.26 -13.89
N ALA A 27 -3.54 -1.14 -14.45
CA ALA A 27 -4.77 -0.48 -14.01
C ALA A 27 -6.01 -1.40 -14.15
N ARG A 28 -5.94 -2.39 -15.06
CA ARG A 28 -6.98 -3.42 -15.26
C ARG A 28 -7.35 -4.17 -13.97
N ARG A 29 -6.41 -4.30 -13.01
CA ARG A 29 -6.66 -4.98 -11.73
C ARG A 29 -7.54 -4.15 -10.77
N TYR A 30 -7.46 -2.83 -10.85
CA TYR A 30 -8.24 -1.92 -9.99
C TYR A 30 -9.66 -1.68 -10.51
N GLU A 31 -9.85 -1.78 -11.83
CA GLU A 31 -11.14 -1.53 -12.46
C GLU A 31 -12.16 -2.65 -12.17
N LYS A 32 -11.70 -3.90 -12.09
CA LYS A 32 -12.56 -5.07 -11.88
C LYS A 32 -13.16 -5.17 -10.46
N ASN A 33 -12.51 -4.58 -9.45
CA ASN A 33 -12.90 -4.72 -8.03
C ASN A 33 -13.58 -3.48 -7.42
N GLY A 34 -13.80 -2.43 -8.23
CA GLY A 34 -14.40 -1.17 -7.78
C GLY A 34 -13.37 -0.26 -7.09
N ARG A 35 -12.99 0.82 -7.77
CA ARG A 35 -11.99 1.80 -7.31
C ARG A 35 -12.28 2.33 -5.90
N LEU A 36 -13.55 2.61 -5.59
CA LEU A 36 -13.94 3.22 -4.32
C LEU A 36 -13.83 2.27 -3.12
N ARG A 37 -14.30 1.02 -3.25
CA ARG A 37 -14.16 0.01 -2.18
C ARG A 37 -12.69 -0.29 -1.91
N ASN A 38 -11.87 -0.38 -2.95
CA ASN A 38 -10.45 -0.64 -2.81
C ASN A 38 -9.71 0.53 -2.15
N LEU A 39 -10.09 1.78 -2.50
CA LEU A 39 -9.55 2.98 -1.87
C LEU A 39 -9.87 3.04 -0.37
N LEU A 40 -11.15 2.85 -0.01
CA LEU A 40 -11.59 2.89 1.39
C LEU A 40 -10.95 1.77 2.23
N ARG A 41 -10.87 0.54 1.68
CA ARG A 41 -10.25 -0.60 2.36
C ARG A 41 -8.75 -0.37 2.57
N ASN A 42 -8.03 0.12 1.55
CA ASN A 42 -6.62 0.48 1.69
C ASN A 42 -6.43 1.63 2.69
N ALA A 43 -7.26 2.68 2.63
CA ALA A 43 -7.15 3.82 3.54
C ALA A 43 -7.34 3.41 5.01
N ALA A 44 -8.34 2.57 5.30
CA ALA A 44 -8.56 2.04 6.64
C ALA A 44 -7.38 1.20 7.15
N ILE A 45 -6.82 0.35 6.29
CA ILE A 45 -5.66 -0.49 6.64
C ILE A 45 -4.41 0.36 6.88
N THR A 46 -4.16 1.36 6.04
CA THR A 46 -3.05 2.31 6.21
C THR A 46 -3.20 3.10 7.50
N ALA A 47 -4.42 3.59 7.82
CA ALA A 47 -4.69 4.30 9.07
C ALA A 47 -4.44 3.42 10.30
N LEU A 48 -4.92 2.17 10.30
CA LEU A 48 -4.69 1.21 11.38
C LEU A 48 -3.21 0.89 11.55
N PHE A 49 -2.45 0.78 10.46
CA PHE A 49 -1.01 0.58 10.51
C PHE A 49 -0.28 1.76 11.18
N TYR A 50 -0.63 3.00 10.83
CA TYR A 50 -0.06 4.19 11.47
C TYR A 50 -0.49 4.34 12.93
N LEU A 51 -1.66 3.80 13.32
CA LEU A 51 -2.11 3.72 14.71
C LEU A 51 -1.39 2.62 15.53
N GLY A 52 -0.43 1.89 14.94
CA GLY A 52 0.37 0.88 15.63
C GLY A 52 -0.22 -0.52 15.61
N VAL A 53 -1.28 -0.78 14.83
CA VAL A 53 -1.83 -2.14 14.67
C VAL A 53 -0.82 -3.00 13.91
N PRO A 54 -0.42 -4.17 14.47
CA PRO A 54 0.57 -5.02 13.83
C PRO A 54 0.08 -5.51 12.45
N PRO A 55 0.95 -5.51 11.42
CA PRO A 55 0.62 -5.92 10.06
C PRO A 55 -0.04 -7.30 9.95
N ARG A 56 0.34 -8.21 10.85
CA ARG A 56 -0.17 -9.58 10.91
C ARG A 56 -1.69 -9.63 11.12
N SER A 57 -2.25 -8.70 11.90
CA SER A 57 -3.69 -8.59 12.12
C SER A 57 -4.42 -8.01 10.91
N LEU A 58 -3.74 -7.14 10.14
CA LEU A 58 -4.28 -6.50 8.94
C LEU A 58 -4.31 -7.42 7.73
N VAL A 59 -3.49 -8.49 7.69
CA VAL A 59 -3.57 -9.53 6.65
C VAL A 59 -4.97 -10.18 6.63
N ARG A 60 -5.64 -10.30 7.78
CA ARG A 60 -7.00 -10.83 7.87
C ARG A 60 -8.03 -9.96 7.13
N PHE A 61 -7.74 -8.67 6.97
CA PHE A 61 -8.58 -7.74 6.21
C PHE A 61 -8.30 -7.75 4.70
N TYR A 62 -7.31 -8.49 4.19
CA TYR A 62 -7.06 -8.63 2.76
C TYR A 62 -7.65 -9.91 2.14
N ARG A 63 -8.10 -10.85 2.98
CA ARG A 63 -8.72 -12.10 2.54
C ARG A 63 -10.09 -11.86 1.89
#